data_AF-A0A6B3UP99-F1
#
_entry.id   AF-A0A6B3UP99-F1
#
_cell.length_a   1.000
_cell.length_b   1.000
_cell.length_c   1.000
_cell.angle_alpha   90.00
_cell.angle_beta   90.00
_cell.angle_gamma   90.00
#
_symmetry.space_group_name_H-M   'P 1'
#
loop_
_entity.id
_entity.type
_entity.pdbx_description
1 polymer ?
#
loop_
_entity_poly.entity_id
_entity_poly.type
_entity_poly.pdbx_seq_one_letter_code
_entity_poly.pdbx_strand_id
1 'polypeptide(L)'
;MPTKVPEVTLGFWIIKILATTLGETGGDSVSMTWLGETTATAGQAGVNGYLVGTAIFGVLLIGLVWLQIRAQRFNPWLYWGTIIASTTAGTTLADFATRSLGIGYVGGSLLLLACVLGSLFAWRRTLGSVSVTTIVGPREEMFYWVTITFSQTLGTALGDWVADAGPGYLGGALLFGAALAGLAALNAWTRVSKVMLFWAAFILTRPLGATVGDFFDKPLDHGGLGVSRPLASLILAVAIVALILILPQRSGRHPGAPESA
;
A
#
# COMPACT_ATOMS: atom_id res chain seq x y z
N MET A 1 -4.84 -2.79 26.19
CA MET A 1 -5.46 -3.76 25.25
C MET A 1 -4.38 -4.26 24.30
N PRO A 2 -4.37 -5.54 23.89
CA PRO A 2 -3.43 -6.03 22.89
C PRO A 2 -3.65 -5.32 21.55
N THR A 3 -2.59 -5.09 20.81
CA THR A 3 -2.63 -4.41 19.50
C THR A 3 -3.32 -5.30 18.46
N LYS A 4 -4.01 -4.66 17.50
CA LYS A 4 -4.64 -5.36 16.35
C LYS A 4 -3.73 -5.44 15.13
N VAL A 5 -2.43 -5.20 15.31
CA VAL A 5 -1.42 -5.15 14.25
C VAL A 5 -0.45 -6.31 14.48
N PRO A 6 0.04 -6.99 13.42
CA PRO A 6 1.01 -8.07 13.57
C PRO A 6 2.33 -7.62 14.18
N GLU A 7 3.05 -8.57 14.76
CA GLU A 7 4.45 -8.41 15.15
C GLU A 7 5.34 -8.13 13.94
N VAL A 8 6.21 -7.13 14.06
CA VAL A 8 7.12 -6.70 12.99
C VAL A 8 8.32 -7.65 12.92
N THR A 9 8.13 -8.77 12.22
CA THR A 9 9.17 -9.76 11.92
C THR A 9 9.68 -9.60 10.48
N LEU A 10 10.71 -10.36 10.09
CA LEU A 10 11.10 -10.45 8.68
C LEU A 10 9.92 -10.98 7.82
N GLY A 11 9.18 -11.95 8.34
CA GLY A 11 7.97 -12.48 7.70
C GLY A 11 6.91 -11.42 7.43
N PHE A 12 6.70 -10.50 8.37
CA PHE A 12 5.82 -9.36 8.19
C PHE A 12 6.24 -8.50 6.98
N TRP A 13 7.53 -8.17 6.86
CA TRP A 13 8.02 -7.35 5.76
C TRP A 13 7.90 -8.06 4.41
N ILE A 14 8.17 -9.36 4.34
CA ILE A 14 7.98 -10.15 3.12
C ILE A 14 6.51 -10.13 2.69
N ILE A 15 5.58 -10.46 3.58
CA ILE A 15 4.15 -10.45 3.25
C ILE A 15 3.69 -9.03 2.88
N LYS A 16 4.21 -8.00 3.55
CA LYS A 16 3.89 -6.60 3.25
C LYS A 16 4.30 -6.20 1.84
N ILE A 17 5.53 -6.54 1.42
CA ILE A 17 6.00 -6.26 0.06
C ILE A 17 5.16 -7.02 -0.97
N LEU A 18 4.88 -8.30 -0.73
CA LEU A 18 4.01 -9.07 -1.63
C LEU A 18 2.59 -8.48 -1.71
N ALA A 19 2.05 -7.99 -0.59
CA ALA A 19 0.73 -7.38 -0.55
C ALA A 19 0.68 -6.01 -1.25
N THR A 20 1.77 -5.23 -1.24
CA THR A 20 1.86 -4.00 -2.02
C THR A 20 2.01 -4.30 -3.51
N THR A 21 2.80 -5.30 -3.89
CA THR A 21 2.90 -5.77 -5.29
C THR A 21 1.58 -6.37 -5.80
N LEU A 22 0.87 -7.14 -4.96
CA LEU A 22 -0.45 -7.67 -5.29
C LEU A 22 -1.46 -6.53 -5.47
N GLY A 23 -1.40 -5.50 -4.63
CA GLY A 23 -2.28 -4.34 -4.78
C GLY A 23 -2.13 -3.67 -6.14
N GLU A 24 -0.89 -3.59 -6.63
CA GLU A 24 -0.61 -3.04 -7.97
C GLU A 24 -1.22 -3.90 -9.07
N THR A 25 -0.73 -5.13 -9.19
CA THR A 25 -1.15 -6.07 -10.23
C THR A 25 -2.65 -6.39 -10.17
N GLY A 26 -3.22 -6.43 -8.98
CA GLY A 26 -4.65 -6.66 -8.76
C GLY A 26 -5.51 -5.45 -9.14
N GLY A 27 -5.02 -4.24 -8.85
CA GLY A 27 -5.68 -2.99 -9.25
C GLY A 27 -5.75 -2.90 -10.77
N ASP A 28 -4.62 -3.11 -11.42
CA ASP A 28 -4.46 -3.06 -12.87
C ASP A 28 -5.16 -4.21 -13.60
N SER A 29 -5.28 -5.37 -12.95
CA SER A 29 -6.11 -6.46 -13.48
C SER A 29 -7.56 -6.01 -13.65
N VAL A 30 -8.09 -5.20 -12.74
CA VAL A 30 -9.46 -4.68 -12.83
C VAL A 30 -9.52 -3.44 -13.73
N SER A 31 -8.73 -2.39 -13.45
CA SER A 31 -8.83 -1.11 -14.16
C SER A 31 -8.31 -1.20 -15.61
N MET A 32 -7.12 -1.77 -15.81
CA MET A 32 -6.46 -1.79 -17.12
C MET A 32 -6.90 -2.98 -17.98
N THR A 33 -7.04 -4.17 -17.38
CA THR A 33 -7.32 -5.40 -18.12
C THR A 33 -8.81 -5.67 -18.28
N TRP A 34 -9.58 -5.72 -17.19
CA TRP A 34 -11.01 -6.03 -17.26
C TRP A 34 -11.84 -4.84 -17.76
N LEU A 35 -11.59 -3.64 -17.22
CA LEU A 35 -12.28 -2.41 -17.62
C LEU A 35 -11.64 -1.73 -18.84
N GLY A 36 -10.44 -2.18 -19.25
CA GLY A 36 -9.86 -1.83 -20.54
C GLY A 36 -9.25 -0.43 -20.61
N GLU A 37 -8.88 0.20 -19.48
CA GLU A 37 -8.43 1.60 -19.48
C GLU A 37 -7.07 1.83 -20.18
N THR A 38 -6.32 0.76 -20.47
CA THR A 38 -5.10 0.82 -21.30
C THR A 38 -5.29 0.26 -22.71
N THR A 39 -6.53 0.15 -23.18
CA THR A 39 -6.85 -0.35 -24.53
C THR A 39 -7.35 0.79 -25.41
N ALA A 40 -7.41 0.56 -26.73
CA ALA A 40 -7.97 1.52 -27.69
C ALA A 40 -9.46 1.86 -27.42
N THR A 41 -10.14 1.06 -26.60
CA THR A 41 -11.54 1.26 -26.22
C THR A 41 -11.72 1.99 -24.88
N ALA A 42 -10.64 2.45 -24.24
CA ALA A 42 -10.71 3.21 -23.00
C ALA A 42 -11.66 4.41 -23.12
N GLY A 43 -12.52 4.60 -22.11
CA GLY A 43 -13.51 5.67 -22.08
C GLY A 43 -14.70 5.55 -23.06
N GLN A 44 -14.72 4.59 -23.99
CA GLN A 44 -15.84 4.43 -24.94
C GLN A 44 -17.16 4.07 -24.26
N ALA A 45 -17.10 3.39 -23.11
CA ALA A 45 -18.26 3.07 -22.29
C ALA A 45 -18.81 4.29 -21.50
N GLY A 46 -18.21 5.47 -21.64
CA GLY A 46 -18.61 6.70 -20.92
C GLY A 46 -18.24 6.70 -19.43
N VAL A 47 -17.50 5.69 -18.97
CA VAL A 47 -17.01 5.55 -17.60
C VAL A 47 -15.51 5.29 -17.60
N ASN A 48 -14.80 5.90 -16.65
CA ASN A 48 -13.37 5.74 -16.49
C ASN A 48 -13.07 4.49 -15.64
N GLY A 49 -12.29 3.56 -16.19
CA GLY A 49 -11.97 2.28 -15.55
C GLY A 49 -11.23 2.41 -14.22
N TYR A 50 -10.35 3.41 -14.08
CA TYR A 50 -9.66 3.66 -12.80
C TYR A 50 -10.64 4.13 -11.71
N LEU A 51 -11.58 5.00 -12.04
CA LEU A 51 -12.62 5.46 -11.10
C LEU A 51 -13.58 4.33 -10.70
N VAL A 52 -14.01 3.51 -11.67
CA VAL A 52 -14.87 2.35 -11.40
C VAL A 52 -14.13 1.32 -10.56
N GLY A 53 -12.86 1.00 -10.88
CA GLY A 53 -12.01 0.14 -10.06
C GLY A 53 -11.85 0.67 -8.63
N THR A 54 -11.65 1.98 -8.49
CA THR A 54 -11.59 2.65 -7.18
C THR A 54 -12.87 2.50 -6.39
N ALA A 55 -14.04 2.61 -7.03
CA ALA A 55 -15.31 2.40 -6.36
C ALA A 55 -15.47 0.93 -5.89
N ILE A 56 -15.13 -0.04 -6.75
CA ILE A 56 -15.21 -1.48 -6.42
C ILE A 56 -14.32 -1.81 -5.22
N PHE A 57 -13.04 -1.47 -5.29
CA PHE A 57 -12.10 -1.76 -4.20
C PHE A 57 -12.33 -0.86 -2.99
N GLY A 58 -12.82 0.36 -3.18
CA GLY A 58 -13.21 1.28 -2.10
C GLY A 58 -14.34 0.72 -1.24
N VAL A 59 -15.38 0.16 -1.84
CA VAL A 59 -16.47 -0.52 -1.10
C VAL A 59 -15.93 -1.70 -0.30
N LEU A 60 -15.08 -2.53 -0.91
CA LEU A 60 -14.43 -3.65 -0.22
C LEU A 60 -13.57 -3.18 0.95
N LEU A 61 -12.75 -2.14 0.74
CA LEU A 61 -11.91 -1.53 1.76
C LEU A 61 -12.73 -1.00 2.93
N ILE A 62 -13.80 -0.26 2.66
CA ILE A 62 -14.71 0.27 3.71
C ILE A 62 -15.27 -0.87 4.56
N GLY A 63 -15.73 -1.95 3.92
CA GLY A 63 -16.23 -3.14 4.63
C GLY A 63 -15.17 -3.79 5.52
N LEU A 64 -13.96 -3.97 5.00
CA LEU A 64 -12.85 -4.58 5.75
C LEU A 64 -12.32 -3.68 6.88
N VAL A 65 -12.25 -2.36 6.68
CA VAL A 65 -11.90 -1.38 7.72
C VAL A 65 -12.96 -1.38 8.83
N TRP A 66 -14.24 -1.44 8.46
CA TRP A 66 -15.31 -1.54 9.44
C TRP A 66 -15.23 -2.82 10.27
N LEU A 67 -14.91 -3.95 9.64
CA LEU A 67 -14.65 -5.21 10.34
C LEU A 67 -13.42 -5.11 11.26
N GLN A 68 -12.35 -4.44 10.83
CA GLN A 68 -11.16 -4.20 11.67
C GLN A 68 -11.49 -3.41 12.94
N ILE A 69 -12.26 -2.32 12.77
CA ILE A 69 -12.72 -1.47 13.87
C ILE A 69 -13.55 -2.27 14.87
N ARG A 70 -14.41 -3.17 14.39
CA ARG A 70 -15.26 -4.03 15.24
C ARG A 70 -14.52 -5.19 15.90
N ALA A 71 -13.44 -5.69 15.29
CA ALA A 71 -12.70 -6.83 15.80
C ALA A 71 -12.18 -6.54 17.22
N GLN A 72 -12.34 -7.49 18.14
CA GLN A 72 -11.89 -7.35 19.53
C GLN A 72 -10.48 -7.89 19.77
N ARG A 73 -9.93 -8.63 18.79
CA ARG A 73 -8.62 -9.28 18.86
C ARG A 73 -7.95 -9.21 17.49
N PHE A 74 -6.63 -9.33 17.48
CA PHE A 74 -5.86 -9.45 16.25
C PHE A 74 -6.35 -10.66 15.42
N ASN A 75 -6.68 -10.42 14.16
CA ASN A 75 -6.98 -11.44 13.17
C ASN A 75 -6.08 -11.20 11.95
N PRO A 76 -5.15 -12.12 11.64
CA PRO A 76 -4.19 -11.94 10.55
C PRO A 76 -4.87 -11.88 9.18
N TRP A 77 -5.91 -12.66 8.94
CA TRP A 77 -6.65 -12.66 7.68
C TRP A 77 -7.34 -11.33 7.44
N LEU A 78 -7.95 -10.79 8.49
CA LEU A 78 -8.59 -9.49 8.42
C LEU A 78 -7.53 -8.39 8.22
N TYR A 79 -6.37 -8.47 8.88
CA TYR A 79 -5.31 -7.47 8.73
C TYR A 79 -4.74 -7.45 7.32
N TRP A 80 -4.30 -8.61 6.83
CA TRP A 80 -3.72 -8.71 5.49
C TRP A 80 -4.76 -8.45 4.40
N GLY A 81 -6.02 -8.88 4.61
CA GLY A 81 -7.13 -8.55 3.73
C GLY A 81 -7.36 -7.04 3.62
N THR A 82 -7.41 -6.32 4.75
CA THR A 82 -7.54 -4.85 4.73
C THR A 82 -6.34 -4.17 4.09
N ILE A 83 -5.11 -4.65 4.34
CA ILE A 83 -3.90 -4.13 3.68
C ILE A 83 -3.98 -4.33 2.15
N ILE A 84 -4.33 -5.52 1.68
CA ILE A 84 -4.48 -5.81 0.24
C ILE A 84 -5.57 -4.95 -0.37
N ALA A 85 -6.73 -4.82 0.28
CA ALA A 85 -7.79 -3.94 -0.20
C ALA A 85 -7.33 -2.48 -0.26
N SER A 86 -6.57 -2.01 0.74
CA SER A 86 -6.06 -0.63 0.76
C SER A 86 -5.02 -0.37 -0.33
N THR A 87 -4.18 -1.34 -0.66
CA THR A 87 -3.20 -1.21 -1.74
C THR A 87 -3.91 -1.28 -3.09
N THR A 88 -4.86 -2.18 -3.27
CA THR A 88 -5.59 -2.33 -4.54
C THR A 88 -6.45 -1.10 -4.86
N ALA A 89 -7.23 -0.61 -3.88
CA ALA A 89 -7.96 0.65 -4.00
C ALA A 89 -7.00 1.84 -4.18
N GLY A 90 -5.84 1.76 -3.52
CA GLY A 90 -4.78 2.76 -3.63
C GLY A 90 -4.24 2.88 -5.05
N THR A 91 -3.96 1.77 -5.73
CA THR A 91 -3.49 1.75 -7.13
C THR A 91 -4.48 2.41 -8.06
N THR A 92 -5.73 1.93 -8.08
CA THR A 92 -6.74 2.47 -9.00
C THR A 92 -7.04 3.95 -8.74
N LEU A 93 -6.97 4.39 -7.48
CA LEU A 93 -7.16 5.81 -7.15
C LEU A 93 -5.95 6.65 -7.57
N ALA A 94 -4.73 6.09 -7.50
CA ALA A 94 -3.51 6.77 -7.92
C ALA A 94 -3.50 6.96 -9.43
N ASP A 95 -3.86 5.93 -10.18
CA ASP A 95 -4.02 6.01 -11.64
C ASP A 95 -5.09 7.01 -12.04
N PHE A 96 -6.23 7.02 -11.34
CA PHE A 96 -7.25 8.02 -11.58
C PHE A 96 -6.69 9.44 -11.37
N ALA A 97 -6.01 9.67 -10.25
CA ALA A 97 -5.46 10.97 -9.90
C ALA A 97 -4.36 11.46 -10.86
N THR A 98 -3.50 10.55 -11.33
CA THR A 98 -2.32 10.88 -12.14
C THR A 98 -2.58 10.82 -13.64
N ARG A 99 -3.46 9.91 -14.09
CA ARG A 99 -3.71 9.63 -15.51
C ARG A 99 -5.05 10.17 -16.02
N SER A 100 -6.06 10.34 -15.15
CA SER A 100 -7.43 10.69 -15.58
C SER A 100 -7.85 12.12 -15.24
N LEU A 101 -7.33 12.71 -14.16
CA LEU A 101 -7.68 14.09 -13.77
C LEU A 101 -7.07 15.17 -14.66
N GLY A 102 -6.18 14.82 -15.60
CA GLY A 102 -5.52 15.78 -16.50
C GLY A 102 -4.41 16.62 -15.86
N ILE A 103 -3.98 16.26 -14.65
CA ILE A 103 -2.92 16.98 -13.89
C ILE A 103 -1.55 16.26 -13.89
N GLY A 104 -1.48 15.10 -14.56
CA GLY A 104 -0.25 14.30 -14.70
C GLY A 104 0.28 13.73 -13.38
N TYR A 105 1.43 13.05 -13.45
CA TYR A 105 2.06 12.45 -12.26
C TYR A 105 2.45 13.47 -11.20
N VAL A 106 2.99 14.64 -11.59
CA VAL A 106 3.39 15.70 -10.65
C VAL A 106 2.17 16.24 -9.91
N GLY A 107 1.12 16.64 -10.63
CA GLY A 107 -0.09 17.18 -10.03
C GLY A 107 -0.83 16.14 -9.19
N GLY A 108 -0.94 14.91 -9.69
CA GLY A 108 -1.55 13.80 -8.95
C GLY A 108 -0.79 13.46 -7.66
N SER A 109 0.54 13.41 -7.71
CA SER A 109 1.37 13.16 -6.52
C SER A 109 1.26 14.30 -5.49
N LEU A 110 1.25 15.56 -5.94
CA LEU A 110 1.06 16.71 -5.04
C LEU A 110 -0.33 16.72 -4.40
N LEU A 111 -1.38 16.37 -5.16
CA LEU A 111 -2.74 16.22 -4.65
C LEU A 111 -2.80 15.14 -3.57
N LEU A 112 -2.23 13.96 -3.85
CA LEU A 112 -2.22 12.84 -2.91
C LEU A 112 -1.38 13.15 -1.66
N LEU A 113 -0.25 13.85 -1.82
CA LEU A 113 0.53 14.36 -0.69
C LEU A 113 -0.30 15.31 0.17
N ALA A 114 -1.05 16.23 -0.44
CA ALA A 114 -1.97 17.11 0.28
C ALA A 114 -3.06 16.33 1.02
N CYS A 115 -3.60 15.25 0.44
CA CYS A 115 -4.54 14.35 1.13
C CYS A 115 -3.91 13.66 2.34
N VAL A 116 -2.67 13.16 2.22
CA VAL A 116 -1.92 12.57 3.35
C VAL A 116 -1.73 13.61 4.46
N LEU A 117 -1.17 14.78 4.13
CA LEU A 117 -0.94 15.85 5.11
C LEU A 117 -2.24 16.35 5.75
N GLY A 118 -3.31 16.49 4.96
CA GLY A 118 -4.64 16.85 5.43
C GLY A 118 -5.22 15.82 6.40
N SER A 119 -5.07 14.53 6.11
CA SER A 119 -5.52 13.45 6.99
C SER A 119 -4.77 13.43 8.32
N LEU A 120 -3.44 13.63 8.30
CA LEU A 120 -2.60 13.73 9.49
C LEU A 120 -2.93 14.97 10.32
N PHE A 121 -3.15 16.11 9.66
CA PHE A 121 -3.55 17.35 10.32
C PHE A 121 -4.92 17.20 11.00
N ALA A 122 -5.91 16.64 10.29
CA ALA A 122 -7.23 16.36 10.83
C ALA A 122 -7.15 15.42 12.04
N TRP A 123 -6.37 14.33 11.93
CA TRP A 123 -6.11 13.42 13.04
C TRP A 123 -5.56 14.18 14.26
N ARG A 124 -4.49 14.96 14.07
CA ARG A 124 -3.88 15.73 15.17
C ARG A 124 -4.85 16.73 15.79
N ARG A 125 -5.69 17.39 14.99
CA ARG A 125 -6.68 18.37 15.48
C ARG A 125 -7.80 17.70 16.26
N THR A 126 -8.22 16.50 15.87
CA THR A 126 -9.31 15.78 16.53
C THR A 126 -8.87 15.04 17.78
N LEU A 127 -7.68 14.43 17.78
CA LEU A 127 -7.21 13.55 18.86
C LEU A 127 -6.00 14.10 19.63
N GLY A 128 -5.51 15.29 19.29
CA GLY A 128 -4.38 15.96 19.94
C GLY A 128 -3.00 15.36 19.63
N SER A 129 -2.95 14.10 19.17
CA SER A 129 -1.73 13.38 18.85
C SER A 129 -1.92 12.47 17.64
N VAL A 130 -0.88 12.38 16.80
CA VAL A 130 -0.75 11.36 15.75
C VAL A 130 0.18 10.29 16.30
N SER A 131 -0.32 9.50 17.24
CA SER A 131 0.44 8.39 17.81
C SER A 131 -0.19 7.06 17.44
N VAL A 132 0.63 6.23 16.79
CA VAL A 132 0.23 4.90 16.32
C VAL A 132 0.29 3.89 17.46
N THR A 133 1.04 4.20 18.51
CA THR A 133 1.16 3.36 19.72
C THR A 133 -0.09 3.42 20.61
N THR A 134 -1.02 4.32 20.31
CA THR A 134 -2.27 4.52 21.07
C THR A 134 -3.51 4.31 20.19
N ILE A 135 -3.42 3.51 19.13
CA ILE A 135 -4.59 3.13 18.33
C ILE A 135 -5.38 2.07 19.10
N VAL A 136 -6.23 2.53 20.02
CA VAL A 136 -7.08 1.68 20.86
C VAL A 136 -8.57 1.92 20.66
N GLY A 137 -8.96 2.99 19.96
CA GLY A 137 -10.35 3.37 19.74
C GLY A 137 -10.78 3.42 18.26
N PRO A 138 -12.10 3.36 17.99
CA PRO A 138 -12.63 3.40 16.63
C PRO A 138 -12.26 4.66 15.83
N ARG A 139 -12.10 5.80 16.50
CA ARG A 139 -11.75 7.07 15.84
C ARG A 139 -10.28 7.07 15.41
N GLU A 140 -9.39 6.60 16.28
CA GLU A 140 -7.97 6.41 16.01
C GLU A 140 -7.78 5.44 14.84
N GLU A 141 -8.50 4.32 14.84
CA GLU A 141 -8.45 3.34 13.76
C GLU A 141 -8.94 3.91 12.43
N MET A 142 -10.00 4.74 12.43
CA MET A 142 -10.48 5.41 11.23
C MET A 142 -9.41 6.34 10.63
N PHE A 143 -8.81 7.21 11.44
CA PHE A 143 -7.74 8.10 10.97
C PHE A 143 -6.53 7.31 10.47
N TYR A 144 -6.17 6.22 11.16
CA TYR A 144 -5.10 5.33 10.75
C TYR A 144 -5.35 4.74 9.35
N TRP A 145 -6.54 4.16 9.12
CA TRP A 145 -6.87 3.54 7.83
C TRP A 145 -7.01 4.55 6.70
N VAL A 146 -7.56 5.74 6.97
CA VAL A 146 -7.61 6.84 5.99
C VAL A 146 -6.20 7.29 5.62
N THR A 147 -5.35 7.55 6.61
CA THR A 147 -3.96 7.98 6.38
C THR A 147 -3.18 6.92 5.61
N ILE A 148 -3.34 5.64 5.97
CA ILE A 148 -2.73 4.54 5.23
C ILE A 148 -3.22 4.54 3.79
N THR A 149 -4.53 4.64 3.55
CA THR A 149 -5.06 4.58 2.19
C THR A 149 -4.45 5.68 1.31
N PHE A 150 -4.45 6.93 1.77
CA PHE A 150 -3.81 8.02 1.01
C PHE A 150 -2.31 7.83 0.85
N SER A 151 -1.60 7.33 1.87
CA SER A 151 -0.17 7.04 1.76
C SER A 151 0.10 5.93 0.75
N GLN A 152 -0.80 4.95 0.64
CA GLN A 152 -0.67 3.84 -0.29
C GLN A 152 -0.94 4.29 -1.72
N THR A 153 -1.92 5.17 -1.91
CA THR A 153 -2.21 5.84 -3.19
C THR A 153 -1.04 6.72 -3.63
N LEU A 154 -0.50 7.56 -2.73
CA LEU A 154 0.67 8.38 -3.01
C LEU A 154 1.88 7.50 -3.39
N GLY A 155 2.08 6.38 -2.68
CA GLY A 155 3.17 5.46 -2.97
C GLY A 155 3.09 4.85 -4.37
N THR A 156 1.91 4.52 -4.89
CA THR A 156 1.76 4.10 -6.30
C THR A 156 2.16 5.24 -7.23
N ALA A 157 1.55 6.42 -7.05
CA ALA A 157 1.83 7.58 -7.90
C ALA A 157 3.33 7.93 -7.96
N LEU A 158 4.04 7.84 -6.83
CA LEU A 158 5.49 8.06 -6.77
C LEU A 158 6.28 6.92 -7.45
N GLY A 159 5.86 5.67 -7.29
CA GLY A 159 6.49 4.52 -7.95
C GLY A 159 6.43 4.67 -9.47
N ASP A 160 5.23 4.90 -9.99
CA ASP A 160 4.97 5.11 -11.42
C ASP A 160 5.71 6.33 -11.95
N TRP A 161 5.66 7.46 -11.21
CA TRP A 161 6.35 8.68 -11.62
C TRP A 161 7.87 8.49 -11.68
N VAL A 162 8.48 7.80 -10.70
CA VAL A 162 9.92 7.51 -10.74
C VAL A 162 10.28 6.60 -11.90
N ALA A 163 9.45 5.60 -12.22
CA ALA A 163 9.68 4.74 -13.37
C ALA A 163 9.57 5.53 -14.69
N ASP A 164 8.54 6.36 -14.82
CA ASP A 164 8.22 7.15 -16.03
C ASP A 164 9.25 8.26 -16.30
N ALA A 165 9.61 9.04 -15.28
CA ALA A 165 10.55 10.16 -15.41
C ALA A 165 12.03 9.75 -15.30
N GLY A 166 12.30 8.48 -14.99
CA GLY A 166 13.59 8.02 -14.53
C GLY A 166 14.01 6.68 -15.14
N PRO A 167 14.56 5.75 -14.33
CA PRO A 167 15.27 4.58 -14.83
C PRO A 167 14.36 3.40 -15.22
N GLY A 168 13.07 3.63 -15.45
CA GLY A 168 12.07 2.58 -15.67
C GLY A 168 11.74 1.78 -14.41
N TYR A 169 10.88 0.77 -14.56
CA TYR A 169 10.35 -0.01 -13.44
C TYR A 169 11.43 -0.76 -12.63
N LEU A 170 12.37 -1.43 -13.31
CA LEU A 170 13.47 -2.12 -12.64
C LEU A 170 14.38 -1.15 -11.90
N GLY A 171 14.73 -0.01 -12.51
CA GLY A 171 15.54 1.00 -11.86
C GLY A 171 14.85 1.64 -10.66
N GLY A 172 13.54 1.90 -10.76
CA GLY A 172 12.71 2.34 -9.64
C GLY A 172 12.68 1.31 -8.51
N ALA A 173 12.48 0.04 -8.83
CA ALA A 173 12.50 -1.05 -7.86
C ALA A 173 13.85 -1.16 -7.13
N LEU A 174 14.97 -1.03 -7.87
CA LEU A 174 16.31 -1.00 -7.28
C LEU A 174 16.51 0.22 -6.37
N LEU A 175 16.03 1.40 -6.77
CA LEU A 175 16.12 2.62 -5.97
C LEU A 175 15.36 2.46 -4.64
N PHE A 176 14.09 2.05 -4.68
CA PHE A 176 13.30 1.87 -3.46
C PHE A 176 13.79 0.68 -2.62
N GLY A 177 14.28 -0.38 -3.25
CA GLY A 177 14.91 -1.51 -2.59
C GLY A 177 16.19 -1.11 -1.85
N ALA A 178 17.06 -0.31 -2.48
CA ALA A 178 18.26 0.24 -1.85
C ALA A 178 17.92 1.17 -0.69
N ALA A 179 16.88 2.00 -0.82
CA ALA A 179 16.40 2.84 0.27
C ALA A 179 15.91 2.01 1.47
N LEU A 180 15.13 0.94 1.24
CA LEU A 180 14.73 0.01 2.30
C LEU A 180 15.91 -0.71 2.95
N ALA A 181 16.88 -1.14 2.16
CA ALA A 181 18.12 -1.74 2.68
C ALA A 181 18.90 -0.74 3.56
N GLY A 182 18.95 0.53 3.16
CA GLY A 182 19.51 1.61 3.95
C GLY A 182 18.78 1.82 5.28
N LEU A 183 17.44 1.78 5.29
CA LEU A 183 16.66 1.85 6.53
C LEU A 183 16.90 0.63 7.44
N ALA A 184 17.04 -0.56 6.86
CA ALA A 184 17.37 -1.76 7.61
C ALA A 184 18.77 -1.68 8.24
N ALA A 185 19.75 -1.16 7.50
CA ALA A 185 21.10 -0.89 8.00
C ALA A 185 21.09 0.14 9.13
N LEU A 186 20.35 1.25 8.97
CA LEU A 186 20.18 2.24 10.04
C LEU A 186 19.54 1.62 11.29
N ASN A 187 18.53 0.75 11.12
CA ASN A 187 17.89 0.07 12.24
C ASN A 187 18.85 -0.91 12.96
N ALA A 188 19.77 -1.53 12.24
CA ALA A 188 20.73 -2.47 12.80
C ALA A 188 21.94 -1.78 13.47
N TRP A 189 22.38 -0.63 12.95
CA TRP A 189 23.67 -0.04 13.31
C TRP A 189 23.58 1.31 14.03
N THR A 190 22.40 1.90 14.14
CA THR A 190 22.24 3.22 14.77
C THR A 190 21.21 3.24 15.90
N ARG A 191 21.14 4.36 16.62
CA ARG A 191 20.14 4.61 17.68
C ARG A 191 18.97 5.46 17.19
N VAL A 192 18.78 5.57 15.88
CA VAL A 192 17.64 6.29 15.30
C VAL A 192 16.33 5.66 15.80
N SER A 193 15.30 6.48 15.96
CA SER A 193 14.00 6.03 16.46
C SER A 193 13.46 4.86 15.63
N LYS A 194 13.26 3.70 16.27
CA LYS A 194 12.67 2.51 15.65
C LYS A 194 11.28 2.80 15.08
N VAL A 195 10.54 3.72 15.70
CA VAL A 195 9.23 4.15 15.22
C VAL A 195 9.36 4.91 13.90
N MET A 196 10.33 5.82 13.79
CA MET A 196 10.57 6.57 12.55
C MET A 196 11.02 5.65 11.41
N LEU A 197 11.96 4.73 11.69
CA LEU A 197 12.46 3.77 10.71
C LEU A 197 11.36 2.81 10.24
N PHE A 198 10.50 2.34 11.15
CA PHE A 198 9.33 1.55 10.80
C PHE A 198 8.42 2.28 9.84
N TRP A 199 8.06 3.54 10.12
CA TRP A 199 7.19 4.32 9.26
C TRP A 199 7.80 4.62 7.90
N ALA A 200 9.07 5.00 7.88
CA ALA A 200 9.80 5.21 6.63
C ALA A 200 9.82 3.93 5.79
N ALA A 201 10.10 2.77 6.39
CA ALA A 201 10.10 1.49 5.68
C ALA A 201 8.70 1.11 5.21
N PHE A 202 7.68 1.22 6.07
CA PHE A 202 6.30 0.92 5.74
C PHE A 202 5.81 1.75 4.55
N ILE A 203 6.12 3.04 4.54
CA ILE A 203 5.76 3.94 3.44
C ILE A 203 6.52 3.57 2.16
N LEU A 204 7.84 3.31 2.24
CA LEU A 204 8.67 2.97 1.09
C LEU A 204 8.37 1.59 0.47
N THR A 205 7.79 0.66 1.22
CA THR A 205 7.34 -0.63 0.64
C THR A 205 6.27 -0.45 -0.42
N ARG A 206 5.56 0.68 -0.44
CA ARG A 206 4.53 0.93 -1.43
C ARG A 206 5.06 1.26 -2.83
N PRO A 207 5.86 2.32 -3.02
CA PRO A 207 6.45 2.60 -4.33
C PRO A 207 7.35 1.45 -4.82
N LEU A 208 8.01 0.72 -3.90
CA LEU A 208 8.68 -0.53 -4.26
C LEU A 208 7.68 -1.57 -4.82
N GLY A 209 6.57 -1.80 -4.12
CA GLY A 209 5.55 -2.74 -4.55
C GLY A 209 4.96 -2.40 -5.91
N ALA A 210 4.70 -1.11 -6.16
CA ALA A 210 4.20 -0.61 -7.44
C ALA A 210 5.22 -0.85 -8.57
N THR A 211 6.46 -0.38 -8.40
CA THR A 211 7.52 -0.57 -9.41
C THR A 211 7.84 -2.04 -9.69
N VAL A 212 7.82 -2.91 -8.68
CA VAL A 212 7.99 -4.36 -8.87
C VAL A 212 6.78 -5.00 -9.55
N GLY A 213 5.57 -4.56 -9.20
CA GLY A 213 4.33 -5.05 -9.80
C GLY A 213 4.27 -4.72 -11.29
N ASP A 214 4.53 -3.46 -11.61
CA ASP A 214 4.61 -2.97 -12.98
C ASP A 214 5.76 -3.61 -13.76
N PHE A 215 6.93 -3.80 -13.15
CA PHE A 215 8.01 -4.54 -13.79
C PHE A 215 7.57 -5.96 -14.14
N PHE A 216 6.75 -6.60 -13.31
CA PHE A 216 6.29 -7.96 -13.56
C PHE A 216 5.21 -8.00 -14.67
N ASP A 217 4.27 -7.05 -14.68
CA ASP A 217 3.04 -7.16 -15.46
C ASP A 217 3.00 -6.32 -16.75
N LYS A 218 3.76 -5.23 -16.85
CA LYS A 218 3.72 -4.34 -18.02
C LYS A 218 4.38 -5.00 -19.22
N PRO A 219 4.00 -4.60 -20.45
CA PRO A 219 4.60 -5.12 -21.68
C PRO A 219 6.13 -4.92 -21.75
N LEU A 220 6.80 -5.80 -22.50
CA LEU A 220 8.26 -5.77 -22.71
C LEU A 220 8.73 -4.45 -23.35
N ASP A 221 7.96 -3.94 -24.32
CA ASP A 221 8.21 -2.67 -25.00
C ASP A 221 7.97 -1.45 -24.10
N HIS A 222 7.42 -1.65 -22.91
CA HIS A 222 7.26 -0.61 -21.87
C HIS A 222 8.14 -0.89 -20.65
N GLY A 223 9.10 -1.82 -20.76
CA GLY A 223 10.10 -2.10 -19.72
C GLY A 223 9.66 -3.07 -18.61
N GLY A 224 8.53 -3.77 -18.77
CA GLY A 224 8.11 -4.87 -17.89
C GLY A 224 8.46 -6.26 -18.44
N LEU A 225 8.02 -7.32 -17.78
CA LEU A 225 8.25 -8.72 -18.15
C LEU A 225 7.11 -9.34 -18.97
N GLY A 226 5.99 -8.63 -19.12
CA GLY A 226 4.83 -9.09 -19.90
C GLY A 226 4.06 -10.24 -19.28
N VAL A 227 4.15 -10.46 -17.96
CA VAL A 227 3.33 -11.47 -17.28
C VAL A 227 1.89 -10.97 -17.21
N SER A 228 0.90 -11.80 -17.56
CA SER A 228 -0.49 -11.36 -17.49
C SER A 228 -0.87 -10.95 -16.06
N ARG A 229 -1.45 -9.75 -15.90
CA ARG A 229 -1.82 -9.18 -14.59
C ARG A 229 -2.65 -10.10 -13.70
N PRO A 230 -3.67 -10.82 -14.22
CA PRO A 230 -4.44 -11.75 -13.40
C PRO A 230 -3.61 -12.94 -12.87
N LEU A 231 -2.68 -13.45 -13.68
CA LEU A 231 -1.75 -14.51 -13.26
C LEU A 231 -0.77 -14.00 -12.21
N ALA A 232 -0.21 -12.80 -12.42
CA ALA A 232 0.67 -12.15 -11.44
C ALA A 232 -0.03 -11.99 -10.09
N SER A 233 -1.26 -11.47 -10.12
CA SER A 233 -2.11 -11.32 -8.93
C SER A 233 -2.37 -12.66 -8.25
N LEU A 234 -2.67 -13.71 -9.02
CA LEU A 234 -2.91 -15.05 -8.47
C LEU A 234 -1.67 -15.62 -7.78
N ILE A 235 -0.50 -15.53 -8.42
CA ILE A 235 0.77 -16.03 -7.85
C ILE A 235 1.07 -15.31 -6.52
N LEU A 236 0.95 -13.98 -6.51
CA LEU A 236 1.19 -13.17 -5.30
C LEU A 236 0.18 -13.48 -4.20
N ALA A 237 -1.10 -13.63 -4.53
CA ALA A 237 -2.14 -13.99 -3.58
C ALA A 237 -1.89 -15.38 -2.96
N VAL A 238 -1.54 -16.39 -3.77
CA VAL A 238 -1.19 -17.73 -3.29
C VAL A 238 0.04 -17.67 -2.38
N ALA A 239 1.08 -16.93 -2.76
CA ALA A 239 2.28 -16.75 -1.94
C ALA A 239 1.96 -16.11 -0.58
N ILE A 240 1.13 -15.05 -0.56
CA ILE A 240 0.69 -14.40 0.68
C ILE A 240 -0.08 -15.38 1.57
N VAL A 241 -1.05 -16.11 1.00
CA VAL A 241 -1.84 -17.11 1.76
C VAL A 241 -0.92 -18.18 2.35
N ALA A 242 0.02 -18.71 1.56
CA ALA A 242 0.98 -19.70 2.04
C ALA A 242 1.83 -19.16 3.19
N LEU A 243 2.35 -17.92 3.08
CA LEU A 243 3.15 -17.31 4.14
C LEU A 243 2.35 -17.01 5.40
N ILE A 244 1.08 -16.60 5.28
CA ILE A 244 0.18 -16.42 6.45
C ILE A 244 -0.03 -17.76 7.18
N LEU A 245 -0.13 -18.87 6.45
CA LEU A 245 -0.32 -20.21 7.01
C LEU A 245 0.96 -20.79 7.63
N ILE A 246 2.12 -20.54 7.01
CA ILE A 246 3.41 -21.12 7.41
C ILE A 246 4.05 -20.31 8.54
N LEU A 247 3.97 -18.99 8.49
CA LEU A 247 4.66 -18.11 9.44
C LEU A 247 3.77 -17.78 10.65
N PRO A 248 4.29 -17.86 11.89
CA PRO A 248 3.53 -17.50 13.08
C PRO A 248 3.01 -16.06 13.01
N GLN A 249 1.68 -15.89 13.02
CA GLN A 249 1.04 -14.58 13.05
C GLN A 249 0.68 -14.21 14.50
N ARG A 250 1.49 -13.37 15.15
CA ARG A 250 1.26 -12.90 16.52
C ARG A 250 0.92 -11.42 16.53
N SER A 251 0.13 -10.97 17.51
CA SER A 251 -0.11 -9.55 17.74
C SER A 251 1.18 -8.87 18.20
N GLY A 252 1.54 -7.75 17.59
CA GLY A 252 2.78 -7.04 17.88
C GLY A 252 2.79 -6.40 19.27
N ARG A 253 3.95 -6.39 19.92
CA ARG A 253 4.22 -5.48 21.04
C ARG A 253 4.72 -4.16 20.44
N HIS A 254 4.06 -3.04 20.73
CA HIS A 254 4.48 -1.74 20.20
C HIS A 254 5.95 -1.45 20.57
N PRO A 255 6.77 -0.93 19.64
CA PRO A 255 8.08 -0.37 20.00
C PRO A 255 7.87 0.79 20.99
N GLY A 256 8.23 0.59 22.25
CA GLY A 256 8.08 1.59 23.32
C GLY A 256 7.27 1.16 24.54
N ALA A 257 6.69 -0.04 24.57
CA ALA A 257 6.18 -0.60 25.83
C ALA A 257 7.36 -0.98 26.74
N PRO A 258 7.40 -0.55 28.02
CA PRO A 258 8.47 -0.95 28.93
C PRO A 258 8.49 -2.48 29.05
N GLU A 259 9.69 -3.06 29.03
CA GLU A 259 9.88 -4.47 29.40
C GLU A 259 9.32 -4.65 30.81
N SER A 260 8.22 -5.38 30.94
CA SER A 260 7.84 -5.93 32.24
C SER A 260 8.91 -6.96 32.59
N ALA A 261 9.76 -6.57 33.55
CA ALA A 261 10.73 -7.42 34.22
C ALA A 261 10.11 -8.73 34.74
#